data_AF-A0A0W0UKU4-F1
#
_entry.id   AF-A0A0W0UKU4-F1
#
_cell.length_a   1.000
_cell.length_b   1.000
_cell.length_c   1.000
_cell.angle_alpha   90.00
_cell.angle_beta   90.00
_cell.angle_gamma   90.00
#
_symmetry.space_group_name_H-M   'P 1'
#
loop_
_entity.id
_entity.type
_entity.pdbx_description
1 polymer ?
#
loop_
_entity_poly.entity_id
_entity_poly.type
_entity_poly.pdbx_seq_one_letter_code
_entity_poly.pdbx_strand_id
1 'polypeptide(L)'
;MNSLQREYLPIITRTTTKTFFEYINTVDIPQIDYFAIGIQNTLTSQSTSLMSLTEWQKHFIDNNYANYDPIRRVTLHTNRKIIPFDEVDFVDNFGKEIMRQRAKMGISNGIIFMERFKKFNYMITFGTGYSNFDSFNFIKRYHDKIFFIKNDLIKIVEKEARSFIPVDNK
;
A
#
# COMPACT_ATOMS: atom_id res chain seq x y z
N MET A 1 17.92 12.56 24.12
CA MET A 1 17.98 11.57 23.03
C MET A 1 16.56 11.23 22.62
N ASN A 2 16.04 11.90 21.58
CA ASN A 2 14.71 11.58 21.05
C ASN A 2 14.83 10.25 20.29
N SER A 3 14.18 9.20 20.78
CA SER A 3 13.93 8.02 19.95
C SER A 3 13.14 8.51 18.74
N LEU A 4 13.74 8.49 17.54
CA LEU A 4 13.01 8.64 16.29
C LEU A 4 11.92 7.57 16.28
N GLN A 5 10.71 7.94 16.67
CA GLN A 5 9.56 7.07 16.62
C GLN A 5 9.32 6.81 15.13
N ARG A 6 9.73 5.64 14.64
CA ARG A 6 9.66 5.33 13.20
C ARG A 6 8.19 5.41 12.77
N GLU A 7 7.88 6.37 11.90
CA GLU A 7 6.54 6.55 11.33
C GLU A 7 6.12 5.36 10.46
N TYR A 8 7.09 4.55 10.03
CA TYR A 8 6.87 3.38 9.21
C TYR A 8 7.73 2.18 9.63
N LEU A 9 7.10 1.00 9.66
CA LEU A 9 7.77 -0.28 9.82
C LEU A 9 7.22 -1.29 8.80
N PRO A 10 8.02 -2.19 8.23
CA PRO A 10 7.49 -3.29 7.44
C PRO A 10 6.83 -4.36 8.32
N ILE A 11 5.84 -5.05 7.77
CA ILE A 11 5.33 -6.31 8.33
C ILE A 11 6.35 -7.42 8.05
N ILE A 12 6.96 -7.97 9.09
CA ILE A 12 8.01 -9.02 9.00
C ILE A 12 7.59 -10.34 9.66
N THR A 13 6.36 -10.43 10.16
CA THR A 13 5.85 -11.64 10.81
C THR A 13 5.85 -12.80 9.82
N ARG A 14 6.67 -13.83 10.08
CA ARG A 14 6.92 -14.95 9.16
C ARG A 14 5.64 -15.57 8.58
N THR A 15 4.65 -15.84 9.44
CA THR A 15 3.38 -16.44 9.00
C THR A 15 2.60 -15.51 8.08
N THR A 16 2.45 -14.24 8.46
CA THR A 16 1.77 -13.21 7.66
C THR A 16 2.45 -13.03 6.30
N THR A 17 3.78 -12.87 6.31
CA THR A 17 4.59 -12.72 5.10
C THR A 17 4.47 -13.94 4.19
N LYS A 18 4.60 -15.16 4.74
CA LYS A 18 4.47 -16.40 3.97
C LYS A 18 3.09 -16.51 3.32
N THR A 19 2.01 -16.32 4.08
CA THR A 19 0.64 -16.41 3.57
C THR A 19 0.35 -15.34 2.52
N PHE A 20 0.86 -14.11 2.69
CA PHE A 20 0.77 -13.08 1.67
C PHE A 20 1.42 -13.50 0.35
N PHE A 21 2.67 -13.97 0.37
CA PHE A 21 3.36 -14.40 -0.84
C PHE A 21 2.73 -15.63 -1.48
N GLU A 22 2.32 -16.62 -0.70
CA GLU A 22 1.58 -17.79 -1.19
C GLU A 22 0.27 -17.36 -1.87
N TYR A 23 -0.46 -16.42 -1.26
CA TYR A 23 -1.71 -15.91 -1.83
C TYR A 23 -1.49 -15.18 -3.15
N ILE A 24 -0.65 -14.13 -3.19
CA ILE A 24 -0.48 -13.32 -4.40
C ILE A 24 0.12 -14.11 -5.57
N ASN A 25 0.92 -15.14 -5.31
CA ASN A 25 1.45 -16.02 -6.35
C ASN A 25 0.37 -16.89 -7.02
N THR A 26 -0.80 -17.03 -6.40
CA THR A 26 -1.96 -17.75 -6.96
C THR A 26 -3.02 -16.80 -7.54
N VAL A 27 -2.91 -15.50 -7.29
CA VAL A 27 -3.84 -14.49 -7.80
C VAL A 27 -3.56 -14.27 -9.28
N ASP A 28 -4.50 -14.67 -10.11
CA ASP A 28 -4.53 -14.29 -11.53
C ASP A 28 -5.36 -13.01 -11.70
N ILE A 29 -4.74 -11.85 -11.81
CA ILE A 29 -5.41 -10.60 -12.19
C ILE A 29 -4.62 -9.91 -13.32
N PRO A 30 -5.17 -9.86 -14.54
CA PRO A 30 -4.42 -9.36 -15.69
C PRO A 30 -3.87 -7.95 -15.47
N GLN A 31 -2.68 -7.71 -16.03
CA GLN A 31 -1.96 -6.42 -15.99
C GLN A 31 -1.42 -6.00 -14.62
N ILE A 32 -1.71 -6.68 -13.52
CA ILE A 32 -1.12 -6.36 -12.21
C ILE A 32 0.03 -7.31 -11.92
N ASP A 33 1.19 -6.75 -11.58
CA ASP A 33 2.42 -7.49 -11.24
C ASP A 33 2.95 -7.13 -9.83
N TYR A 34 2.35 -6.11 -9.19
CA TYR A 34 2.72 -5.65 -7.87
C TYR A 34 1.51 -5.57 -6.94
N PHE A 35 1.69 -6.09 -5.73
CA PHE A 35 0.71 -6.03 -4.66
C PHE A 35 1.35 -5.40 -3.43
N ALA A 36 0.61 -4.54 -2.75
CA ALA A 36 0.94 -4.16 -1.39
C ALA A 36 -0.31 -4.01 -0.53
N ILE A 37 -0.15 -4.22 0.76
CA ILE A 37 -1.16 -3.87 1.76
C ILE A 37 -0.51 -3.12 2.90
N GLY A 38 -1.01 -1.92 3.16
CA GLY A 38 -0.64 -1.07 4.27
C GLY A 38 -1.76 -0.99 5.31
N ILE A 39 -1.38 -0.85 6.57
CA ILE A 39 -2.23 -0.45 7.68
C ILE A 39 -1.77 0.94 8.11
N GLN A 40 -2.71 1.85 8.28
CA GLN A 40 -2.44 3.21 8.70
C GLN A 40 -3.29 3.57 9.91
N ASN A 41 -2.66 4.01 11.00
CA ASN A 41 -3.35 4.48 12.19
C ASN A 41 -3.97 5.85 11.91
N THR A 42 -5.27 5.99 12.18
CA THR A 42 -6.01 7.24 11.87
C THR A 42 -5.67 8.40 12.81
N LEU A 43 -5.09 8.12 13.98
CA LEU A 43 -4.75 9.12 15.00
C LEU A 43 -3.28 9.54 14.90
N THR A 44 -2.37 8.58 14.78
CA THR A 44 -0.92 8.85 14.81
C THR A 44 -0.31 9.02 13.43
N SER A 45 -1.06 8.74 12.35
CA SER A 45 -0.55 8.64 10.98
C SER A 45 0.56 7.60 10.78
N GLN A 46 0.95 6.85 11.81
CA GLN A 46 1.91 5.76 11.67
C GLN A 46 1.35 4.74 10.68
N SER A 47 2.24 4.11 9.93
CA SER A 47 1.86 3.06 8.98
C SER A 47 2.77 1.85 9.06
N THR A 48 2.22 0.70 8.71
CA THR A 48 2.99 -0.52 8.43
C THR A 48 2.54 -1.09 7.11
N SER A 49 3.39 -1.82 6.39
CA SER A 49 2.96 -2.45 5.15
C SER A 49 3.74 -3.71 4.80
N LEU A 50 3.17 -4.48 3.88
CA LEU A 50 3.80 -5.60 3.20
C LEU A 50 3.70 -5.36 1.69
N MET A 51 4.82 -5.50 0.98
CA MET A 51 4.90 -5.26 -0.46
C MET A 51 5.46 -6.50 -1.17
N SER A 52 4.92 -6.83 -2.34
CA SER A 52 5.34 -8.01 -3.10
C SER A 52 6.75 -7.88 -3.70
N LEU A 53 7.16 -6.66 -4.04
CA LEU A 53 8.53 -6.39 -4.48
C LEU A 53 9.42 -6.03 -3.28
N THR A 54 10.17 -7.00 -2.80
CA THR A 54 10.99 -6.87 -1.59
C THR A 54 12.09 -5.82 -1.71
N GLU A 55 12.66 -5.69 -2.90
CA GLU A 55 13.69 -4.71 -3.25
C GLU A 55 13.15 -3.29 -3.13
N TRP A 56 11.92 -3.08 -3.60
CA TRP A 56 11.22 -1.80 -3.44
C TRP A 56 10.92 -1.52 -1.97
N GLN A 57 10.43 -2.50 -1.19
CA GLN A 57 10.17 -2.30 0.22
C GLN A 57 11.44 -1.95 1.00
N LYS A 58 12.56 -2.61 0.69
CA LYS A 58 13.87 -2.30 1.27
C LYS A 58 14.29 -0.87 0.92
N HIS A 59 14.22 -0.50 -0.36
CA HIS A 59 14.58 0.84 -0.82
C HIS A 59 13.70 1.93 -0.18
N PHE A 60 12.40 1.67 -0.03
CA PHE A 60 11.45 2.56 0.63
C PHE A 60 11.80 2.82 2.10
N ILE A 61 12.25 1.78 2.82
CA ILE A 61 12.68 1.88 4.22
C ILE A 61 14.01 2.63 4.31
N ASP A 62 15.01 2.21 3.55
CA ASP A 62 16.37 2.76 3.61
C ASP A 62 16.38 4.28 3.36
N ASN A 63 15.46 4.77 2.52
CA ASN A 63 15.36 6.17 2.16
C ASN A 63 14.26 6.94 2.93
N ASN A 64 13.60 6.32 3.92
CA ASN A 64 12.52 6.93 4.71
C ASN A 64 11.40 7.57 3.85
N TYR A 65 11.01 6.89 2.76
CA TYR A 65 10.05 7.44 1.80
C TYR A 65 8.62 7.58 2.34
N ALA A 66 8.28 6.93 3.45
CA ALA A 66 6.94 6.97 4.03
C ALA A 66 6.38 8.40 4.23
N ASN A 67 7.23 9.34 4.61
CA ASN A 67 6.80 10.71 4.93
C ASN A 67 6.50 11.55 3.69
N TYR A 68 6.99 11.11 2.54
CA TYR A 68 6.97 11.90 1.31
C TYR A 68 6.33 11.17 0.13
N ASP A 69 6.03 9.87 0.28
CA ASP A 69 5.40 9.05 -0.76
C ASP A 69 4.06 9.65 -1.18
N PRO A 70 3.91 10.11 -2.44
CA PRO A 70 2.70 10.76 -2.91
C PRO A 70 1.45 9.87 -2.76
N ILE A 71 1.61 8.56 -3.01
CA ILE A 71 0.56 7.55 -2.88
C ILE A 71 0.09 7.45 -1.42
N ARG A 72 1.00 7.41 -0.45
CA ARG A 72 0.62 7.44 0.97
C ARG A 72 -0.02 8.78 1.37
N ARG A 73 0.49 9.92 0.89
CA ARG A 73 -0.03 11.25 1.25
C ARG A 73 -1.43 11.48 0.70
N VAL A 74 -1.70 11.16 -0.57
CA VAL A 74 -3.03 11.36 -1.16
C VAL A 74 -4.11 10.59 -0.38
N THR A 75 -3.79 9.37 0.09
CA THR A 75 -4.73 8.52 0.82
C THR A 75 -5.09 9.04 2.22
N LEU A 76 -4.24 9.89 2.81
CA LEU A 76 -4.50 10.60 4.07
C LEU A 76 -5.45 11.80 3.90
N HIS A 77 -5.50 12.38 2.69
CA HIS A 77 -6.21 13.63 2.42
C HIS A 77 -7.45 13.48 1.54
N THR A 78 -7.85 12.25 1.22
CA THR A 78 -9.03 11.98 0.39
C THR A 78 -9.97 10.95 1.01
N ASN A 79 -11.27 11.13 0.80
CA ASN A 79 -12.30 10.14 1.17
C ASN A 79 -12.60 9.13 0.05
N ARG A 80 -11.90 9.21 -1.08
CA ARG A 80 -12.08 8.25 -2.19
C ARG A 80 -11.72 6.83 -1.75
N LYS A 81 -12.52 5.87 -2.22
CA LYS A 81 -12.27 4.44 -2.03
C LYS A 81 -11.26 3.88 -3.02
N ILE A 82 -11.28 4.37 -4.25
CA ILE A 82 -10.34 3.94 -5.30
C ILE A 82 -9.65 5.18 -5.87
N ILE A 83 -8.32 5.12 -5.95
CA ILE A 83 -7.46 6.21 -6.40
C ILE A 83 -6.49 5.63 -7.45
N PRO A 84 -6.69 5.95 -8.73
CA PRO A 84 -5.72 5.65 -9.77
C PRO A 84 -4.38 6.37 -9.56
N PHE A 85 -3.27 5.75 -9.95
CA PHE A 85 -1.93 6.33 -9.81
C PHE A 85 -1.73 7.58 -10.68
N ASP A 86 -2.34 7.62 -11.86
CA ASP A 86 -2.30 8.73 -12.82
C ASP A 86 -3.03 9.99 -12.29
N GLU A 87 -3.83 9.86 -11.24
CA GLU A 87 -4.48 10.98 -10.55
C GLU A 87 -3.69 11.46 -9.32
N VAL A 88 -2.52 10.88 -9.02
CA VAL A 88 -1.69 11.25 -7.87
C VAL A 88 -0.66 12.30 -8.26
N ASP A 89 -0.80 13.51 -7.71
CA ASP A 89 0.18 14.57 -7.88
C ASP A 89 1.42 14.34 -7.01
N PHE A 90 2.60 14.74 -7.50
CA PHE A 90 3.88 14.53 -6.83
C PHE A 90 4.11 15.51 -5.68
N VAL A 91 3.40 16.64 -5.64
CA VAL A 91 3.43 17.73 -4.64
C VAL A 91 4.78 18.45 -4.50
N ASP A 92 5.90 17.74 -4.58
CA ASP A 92 7.26 18.25 -4.50
C ASP A 92 8.26 17.39 -5.31
N ASN A 93 9.50 17.87 -5.46
CA ASN A 93 10.55 17.18 -6.21
C ASN A 93 10.94 15.83 -5.59
N PHE A 94 10.76 15.66 -4.28
CA PHE A 94 11.12 14.42 -3.60
C PHE A 94 10.06 13.34 -3.85
N GLY A 95 8.78 13.71 -3.80
CA GLY A 95 7.67 12.86 -4.24
C GLY A 95 7.81 12.44 -5.71
N LYS A 96 8.25 13.36 -6.58
CA LYS A 96 8.55 13.05 -7.99
C LYS A 96 9.66 12.00 -8.12
N GLU A 97 10.73 12.12 -7.33
CA GLU A 97 11.82 11.14 -7.32
C GLU A 97 11.36 9.77 -6.82
N ILE A 98 10.53 9.73 -5.77
CA ILE A 98 9.95 8.48 -5.25
C ILE A 98 9.16 7.76 -6.34
N MET A 99 8.28 8.47 -7.04
CA MET A 99 7.47 7.91 -8.12
C MET A 99 8.34 7.46 -9.31
N ARG A 100 9.43 8.19 -9.61
CA ARG A 100 10.40 7.79 -10.63
C ARG A 100 11.12 6.49 -10.27
N GLN A 101 11.58 6.34 -9.02
CA GLN A 101 12.26 5.12 -8.56
C GLN A 101 11.30 3.92 -8.56
N ARG A 102 10.07 4.15 -8.10
CA ARG A 102 8.98 3.18 -8.15
C ARG A 102 8.73 2.69 -9.60
N ALA A 103 8.65 3.62 -10.56
CA ALA A 103 8.47 3.30 -11.98
C ALA A 103 9.65 2.51 -12.58
N LYS A 104 10.90 2.81 -12.22
CA LYS A 104 12.08 2.04 -12.66
C LYS A 104 12.05 0.58 -12.19
N MET A 105 11.35 0.31 -11.10
CA MET A 105 11.16 -1.04 -10.56
C MET A 105 9.89 -1.71 -11.10
N GLY A 106 9.31 -1.17 -12.18
CA GLY A 106 8.13 -1.76 -12.83
C GLY A 106 6.81 -1.43 -12.13
N ILE A 107 6.76 -0.41 -11.26
CA ILE A 107 5.54 -0.01 -10.57
C ILE A 107 5.19 1.42 -11.01
N SER A 108 4.84 1.60 -12.28
CA SER A 108 4.63 2.92 -12.90
C SER A 108 3.19 3.40 -12.84
N ASN A 109 2.23 2.47 -12.82
CA ASN A 109 0.80 2.76 -12.76
C ASN A 109 0.09 1.76 -11.83
N GLY A 110 -1.22 1.91 -11.66
CA GLY A 110 -2.00 1.05 -10.80
C GLY A 110 -3.20 1.75 -10.17
N ILE A 111 -3.77 1.08 -9.18
CA ILE A 111 -4.85 1.62 -8.36
C ILE A 111 -4.55 1.39 -6.88
N ILE A 112 -5.01 2.32 -6.06
CA ILE A 112 -5.06 2.20 -4.60
C ILE A 112 -6.51 1.99 -4.20
N PHE A 113 -6.78 0.96 -3.41
CA PHE A 113 -8.07 0.74 -2.77
C PHE A 113 -7.95 1.01 -1.26
N MET A 114 -8.77 1.93 -0.77
CA MET A 114 -8.85 2.29 0.65
C MET A 114 -10.06 1.63 1.31
N GLU A 115 -9.80 0.90 2.39
CA GLU A 115 -10.83 0.44 3.34
C GLU A 115 -10.64 1.20 4.65
N ARG A 116 -11.69 1.88 5.13
CA ARG A 116 -11.57 2.85 6.22
C ARG A 116 -12.32 2.42 7.45
N PHE A 117 -11.62 2.37 8.59
CA PHE A 117 -12.21 2.12 9.89
C PHE A 117 -11.88 3.24 10.86
N LYS A 118 -12.60 3.29 11.99
CA LYS A 118 -12.44 4.34 12.99
C LYS A 118 -11.00 4.45 13.53
N LYS A 119 -10.32 3.32 13.72
CA LYS A 119 -8.98 3.26 14.36
C LYS A 119 -7.82 3.12 13.36
N PHE A 120 -8.07 2.53 12.20
CA PHE A 120 -7.06 2.35 11.18
C PHE A 120 -7.71 2.26 9.80
N ASN A 121 -6.93 2.54 8.77
CA ASN A 121 -7.27 2.30 7.38
C ASN A 121 -6.43 1.14 6.85
N TYR A 122 -6.98 0.36 5.92
CA TYR A 122 -6.18 -0.45 5.01
C TYR A 122 -6.00 0.30 3.69
N MET A 123 -4.79 0.23 3.17
CA MET A 123 -4.41 0.74 1.86
C MET A 123 -3.91 -0.44 1.03
N ILE A 124 -4.67 -0.84 0.03
CA ILE A 124 -4.33 -1.94 -0.87
C ILE A 124 -3.85 -1.33 -2.17
N THR A 125 -2.67 -1.72 -2.64
CA THR A 125 -2.09 -1.22 -3.89
C THR A 125 -2.00 -2.36 -4.89
N PHE A 126 -2.59 -2.15 -6.07
CA PHE A 126 -2.41 -2.98 -7.25
C PHE A 126 -1.57 -2.18 -8.23
N GLY A 127 -0.29 -2.52 -8.37
CA GLY A 127 0.66 -1.82 -9.23
C GLY A 127 0.96 -2.59 -10.50
N THR A 128 1.43 -1.86 -11.51
CA THR A 128 1.79 -2.39 -12.81
C THR A 128 2.90 -1.59 -13.48
N GLY A 129 3.73 -2.27 -14.28
CA GLY A 129 4.66 -1.67 -15.22
C GLY A 129 4.06 -1.43 -16.61
N TYR A 130 2.80 -1.84 -16.84
CA TYR A 130 2.18 -1.82 -18.15
C TYR A 130 1.88 -0.39 -18.62
N SER A 131 2.51 0.02 -19.73
CA SER A 131 2.50 1.42 -20.19
C SER A 131 1.11 1.93 -20.59
N ASN A 132 0.22 1.04 -21.03
CA ASN A 132 -1.13 1.36 -21.49
C ASN A 132 -2.19 0.94 -20.47
N PHE A 133 -1.85 0.91 -19.19
CA PHE A 133 -2.80 0.59 -18.14
C PHE A 133 -3.88 1.68 -18.05
N ASP A 134 -5.12 1.27 -18.29
CA ASP A 134 -6.31 2.11 -18.13
C ASP A 134 -7.00 1.73 -16.82
N SER A 135 -6.82 2.58 -15.80
CA SER A 135 -7.31 2.34 -14.45
C SER A 135 -8.83 2.21 -14.41
N PHE A 136 -9.57 3.02 -15.18
CA PHE A 136 -11.03 2.99 -15.20
C PHE A 136 -11.56 1.71 -15.83
N ASN A 137 -11.05 1.33 -17.00
CA ASN A 137 -11.43 0.09 -17.66
C ASN A 137 -11.04 -1.14 -16.83
N PHE A 138 -9.87 -1.11 -16.18
CA PHE A 138 -9.44 -2.16 -15.27
C PHE A 138 -10.40 -2.33 -14.09
N ILE A 139 -10.74 -1.24 -13.39
CA ILE A 139 -11.67 -1.25 -12.25
C ILE A 139 -13.03 -1.79 -12.70
N LYS A 140 -13.56 -1.32 -13.83
CA LYS A 140 -14.87 -1.76 -14.35
C LYS A 140 -14.88 -3.24 -14.69
N ARG A 141 -13.82 -3.75 -15.33
CA ARG A 141 -13.74 -5.14 -15.80
C ARG A 141 -13.47 -6.14 -14.67
N TYR A 142 -12.70 -5.75 -13.66
CA TYR A 142 -12.23 -6.65 -12.61
C TYR A 142 -12.77 -6.29 -11.22
N HIS A 143 -13.83 -5.47 -11.13
CA HIS A 143 -14.42 -4.97 -9.89
C HIS A 143 -14.53 -6.03 -8.79
N ASP A 144 -15.20 -7.16 -9.08
CA ASP A 144 -15.44 -8.20 -8.09
C ASP A 144 -14.15 -8.89 -7.66
N LYS A 145 -13.25 -9.15 -8.61
CA LYS A 145 -11.94 -9.77 -8.34
C LYS A 145 -11.08 -8.85 -7.47
N ILE A 146 -11.04 -7.55 -7.77
CA ILE A 146 -10.37 -6.53 -6.93
C ILE A 146 -10.94 -6.56 -5.50
N PHE A 147 -12.28 -6.63 -5.37
CA PHE A 147 -12.93 -6.66 -4.07
C PHE A 147 -12.61 -7.93 -3.26
N PHE A 148 -12.60 -9.10 -3.90
CA PHE A 148 -12.19 -10.35 -3.27
C PHE A 148 -10.73 -10.31 -2.82
N ILE A 149 -9.82 -9.88 -3.71
CA ILE A 149 -8.40 -9.76 -3.38
C ILE A 149 -8.17 -8.81 -2.21
N LYS A 150 -8.82 -7.65 -2.23
CA LYS A 150 -8.79 -6.69 -1.12
C LYS A 150 -9.18 -7.35 0.21
N ASN A 151 -10.30 -8.08 0.23
CA ASN A 151 -10.77 -8.70 1.47
C ASN A 151 -9.83 -9.79 1.97
N ASP A 152 -9.26 -10.58 1.07
CA ASP A 152 -8.31 -11.63 1.44
C ASP A 152 -7.01 -11.03 1.98
N LEU A 153 -6.47 -10.00 1.32
CA LEU A 153 -5.30 -9.28 1.81
C LEU A 153 -5.55 -8.69 3.20
N ILE A 154 -6.72 -8.08 3.44
CA ILE A 154 -7.12 -7.58 4.75
C ILE A 154 -7.11 -8.69 5.81
N LYS A 155 -7.69 -9.85 5.52
CA LYS A 155 -7.70 -11.00 6.44
C LYS A 155 -6.28 -11.48 6.77
N ILE A 156 -5.38 -11.48 5.78
CA ILE A 156 -3.98 -11.91 5.96
C ILE A 156 -3.27 -11.03 6.98
N VAL A 157 -3.51 -9.71 6.98
CA VAL A 157 -2.83 -8.75 7.87
C VAL A 157 -3.66 -8.33 9.09
N GLU A 158 -4.84 -8.91 9.31
CA GLU A 158 -5.77 -8.47 10.36
C GLU A 158 -5.13 -8.52 11.76
N LYS A 159 -4.31 -9.53 12.03
CA LYS A 159 -3.56 -9.65 13.29
C LYS A 159 -2.58 -8.50 13.49
N GLU A 160 -1.91 -8.07 12.43
CA GLU A 160 -0.98 -6.94 12.45
C GLU A 160 -1.74 -5.64 12.72
N ALA A 161 -2.95 -5.46 12.15
CA ALA A 161 -3.75 -4.27 12.42
C ALA A 161 -4.15 -4.15 13.90
N ARG A 162 -4.42 -5.27 14.56
CA ARG A 162 -4.78 -5.29 15.98
C ARG A 162 -3.58 -4.97 16.89
N SER A 163 -2.38 -5.41 16.54
CA SER A 163 -1.15 -5.08 17.28
C SER A 163 -0.64 -3.67 16.98
N PHE A 164 -1.01 -3.11 15.82
CA PHE A 164 -0.63 -1.77 15.37
C PHE A 164 -1.42 -0.64 16.06
N ILE A 165 -2.55 -0.95 16.67
CA ILE A 165 -3.28 -0.01 17.53
C ILE A 165 -2.63 -0.04 18.92
N PRO A 166 -2.11 1.09 19.44
CA PRO A 166 -1.75 1.18 20.85
C PRO A 166 -2.97 0.82 21.67
N VAL A 167 -2.86 -0.18 22.55
CA VAL A 167 -3.91 -0.45 23.53
C VAL A 167 -4.08 0.84 24.32
N ASP A 168 -5.25 1.48 24.20
CA ASP A 168 -5.59 2.62 25.05
C ASP A 168 -5.53 2.11 26.50
N ASN A 169 -4.45 2.45 27.21
CA ASN A 169 -4.44 2.41 28.67
C ASN A 169 -5.44 3.47 29.11
N LYS A 170 -6.68 3.04 29.38
CA LYS A 170 -7.60 3.82 30.19
C LYS A 170 -7.06 3.96 31.61
#